data_AF-A0A6A6VBE9-F1
#
_entry.id   AF-A0A6A6VBE9-F1
#
_cell.length_a   1.000
_cell.length_b   1.000
_cell.length_c   1.000
_cell.angle_alpha   90.00
_cell.angle_beta   90.00
_cell.angle_gamma   90.00
#
_symmetry.space_group_name_H-M   'P 1'
#
loop_
_entity.id
_entity.type
_entity.pdbx_description
1 polymer ?
#
loop_
_entity_poly.entity_id
_entity_poly.type
_entity_poly.pdbx_seq_one_letter_code
_entity_poly.pdbx_strand_id
1 'polypeptide(L)'
;MMHPRASLPTPESTKSFWHSEPSKFLLGHRTTAEIPAEADIVIVGSGITGTSAARFLLEDERAKAKKIVMLEAREACWGATGRNGGHCQPLLFDRTPEVAAFELKNVDAVRSYIEANNVPCEWRTVSGCRSFWTERVMTEAERELAYLTKHAPDIASRVSVIRDKTELQKHRVSPECVGATLTTGAGSLWPYKLVTHTLEKLIKTTGRLNLQTNTPVTGITSSRTEHIVHTNRGSVIAKHVIIATNGYTSALLPQFADLIVPVRGQMSALIPPKHSTILPDSHGMVAALGQPANNDDYLIQRPFEGVPNPGGHLMFGGGRGAGTLPTVGMSDDSVLDEGSAAYLRSALLKILELDGDSEGLKELQAVAEWTGIMGFSRDNHPWVGKVPDHNGLWLCGGYTGHGMPNATLCGRAVVDMMLAEEKGEEEGQVMEKMVREGSIPKSYLITRERIERARRWPTVAVQDSEGMHMTSVV
;
A
#
# COMPACT_ATOMS: atom_id res chain seq x y z
N MET A 1 -19.92 -12.66 -13.46
CA MET A 1 -20.54 -12.82 -12.13
C MET A 1 -19.83 -11.86 -11.19
N MET A 2 -20.55 -11.04 -10.40
CA MET A 2 -19.89 -10.13 -9.45
C MET A 2 -19.21 -10.95 -8.36
N HIS A 3 -17.96 -10.62 -8.03
CA HIS A 3 -17.26 -11.24 -6.91
C HIS A 3 -18.03 -10.96 -5.60
N PRO A 4 -18.02 -11.86 -4.59
CA PRO A 4 -18.58 -11.58 -3.28
C PRO A 4 -18.10 -10.24 -2.70
N ARG A 5 -19.01 -9.52 -2.05
CA ARG A 5 -18.73 -8.26 -1.37
C ARG A 5 -17.74 -8.50 -0.23
N ALA A 6 -16.80 -7.57 -0.03
CA ALA A 6 -15.98 -7.55 1.18
C ALA A 6 -16.86 -7.40 2.43
N SER A 7 -16.46 -8.04 3.52
CA SER A 7 -17.00 -7.71 4.84
C SER A 7 -16.41 -6.39 5.34
N LEU A 8 -16.98 -5.86 6.43
CA LEU A 8 -16.23 -4.91 7.26
C LEU A 8 -15.00 -5.59 7.86
N PRO A 9 -13.96 -4.84 8.26
CA PRO A 9 -12.85 -5.40 9.02
C PRO A 9 -13.37 -6.14 10.25
N THR A 10 -12.88 -7.37 10.48
CA THR A 10 -13.19 -8.12 11.70
C THR A 10 -12.75 -7.32 12.94
N PRO A 11 -13.47 -7.37 14.08
CA PRO A 11 -13.05 -6.67 15.28
C PRO A 11 -11.68 -7.13 15.79
N GLU A 12 -11.40 -8.43 15.66
CA GLU A 12 -10.13 -9.06 16.00
C GLU A 12 -9.30 -9.32 14.74
N SER A 13 -7.97 -9.18 14.85
CA SER A 13 -7.02 -9.46 13.77
C SER A 13 -5.74 -10.05 14.35
N THR A 14 -4.91 -10.70 13.52
CA THR A 14 -3.59 -11.15 13.97
C THR A 14 -2.74 -9.95 14.43
N LYS A 15 -1.70 -10.18 15.25
CA LYS A 15 -0.90 -9.11 15.84
C LYS A 15 0.24 -8.70 14.91
N SER A 16 0.07 -7.57 14.22
CA SER A 16 1.14 -7.00 13.40
C SER A 16 2.30 -6.50 14.25
N PHE A 17 3.53 -6.80 13.84
CA PHE A 17 4.72 -6.27 14.49
C PHE A 17 4.71 -4.74 14.53
N TRP A 18 4.18 -4.09 13.49
CA TRP A 18 4.14 -2.63 13.42
C TRP A 18 3.27 -1.97 14.49
N HIS A 19 2.43 -2.75 15.17
CA HIS A 19 1.60 -2.31 16.28
C HIS A 19 2.24 -2.57 17.65
N SER A 20 3.48 -3.10 17.71
CA SER A 20 4.18 -3.40 18.97
C SER A 20 4.58 -2.13 19.76
N GLU A 21 4.65 -1.00 19.07
CA GLU A 21 4.92 0.33 19.66
C GLU A 21 3.75 1.28 19.32
N PRO A 22 2.56 1.04 19.89
CA PRO A 22 1.37 1.81 19.53
C PRO A 22 1.49 3.26 20.01
N SER A 23 0.88 4.18 19.26
CA SER A 23 0.72 5.56 19.73
C SER A 23 -0.16 5.58 20.98
N LYS A 24 0.39 6.06 22.10
CA LYS A 24 -0.37 6.22 23.35
C LYS A 24 -1.49 7.23 23.23
N PHE A 25 -1.36 8.22 22.34
CA PHE A 25 -2.36 9.26 22.12
C PHE A 25 -3.51 8.79 21.22
N LEU A 26 -3.21 7.95 20.22
CA LEU A 26 -4.19 7.49 19.24
C LEU A 26 -4.90 6.18 19.63
N LEU A 27 -4.37 5.41 20.58
CA LEU A 27 -5.01 4.19 21.04
C LEU A 27 -6.36 4.51 21.73
N GLY A 28 -7.45 3.94 21.23
CA GLY A 28 -8.81 4.23 21.68
C GLY A 28 -9.27 5.66 21.38
N HIS A 29 -8.58 6.39 20.50
CA HIS A 29 -8.79 7.81 20.32
C HIS A 29 -10.15 8.17 19.73
N ARG A 30 -10.82 9.08 20.41
CA ARG A 30 -12.03 9.75 19.95
C ARG A 30 -11.86 11.22 20.25
N THR A 31 -11.74 12.06 19.22
CA THR A 31 -11.54 13.50 19.41
C THR A 31 -12.72 14.13 20.17
N THR A 32 -13.93 13.60 19.97
CA THR A 32 -15.13 13.92 20.76
C THR A 32 -15.79 12.66 21.28
N ALA A 33 -16.45 12.74 22.46
CA ALA A 33 -17.13 11.60 23.09
C ALA A 33 -18.24 11.02 22.22
N GLU A 34 -19.06 11.89 21.62
CA GLU A 34 -20.06 11.53 20.62
C GLU A 34 -19.53 11.81 19.21
N ILE A 35 -20.02 11.03 18.24
CA ILE A 35 -19.73 11.29 16.83
C ILE A 35 -20.39 12.61 16.41
N PRO A 36 -19.70 13.51 15.69
CA PRO A 36 -20.33 14.72 15.17
C PRO A 36 -21.50 14.40 14.25
N ALA A 37 -22.64 15.08 14.43
CA ALA A 37 -23.83 14.86 13.58
C ALA A 37 -23.63 15.35 12.13
N GLU A 38 -22.75 16.34 11.93
CA GLU A 38 -22.48 16.95 10.64
C GLU A 38 -20.98 17.25 10.48
N ALA A 39 -20.49 17.16 9.25
CA ALA A 39 -19.16 17.57 8.84
C ALA A 39 -19.19 18.10 7.40
N ASP A 40 -18.23 18.93 7.01
CA ASP A 40 -18.10 19.28 5.59
C ASP A 40 -17.59 18.07 4.79
N ILE A 41 -16.62 17.36 5.37
CA ILE A 41 -15.91 16.24 4.74
C ILE A 41 -15.79 15.09 5.74
N VAL A 42 -16.19 13.89 5.30
CA VAL A 42 -15.92 12.62 6.01
C VAL A 42 -14.85 11.83 5.27
N ILE A 43 -13.86 11.31 5.98
CA ILE A 43 -12.85 10.39 5.46
C ILE A 43 -13.05 9.03 6.13
N VAL A 44 -13.20 7.97 5.33
CA VAL A 44 -13.40 6.60 5.84
C VAL A 44 -12.11 5.80 5.67
N GLY A 45 -11.49 5.45 6.79
CA GLY A 45 -10.21 4.74 6.86
C GLY A 45 -9.04 5.68 7.20
N SER A 46 -8.26 5.30 8.21
CA SER A 46 -7.14 6.11 8.75
C SER A 46 -5.75 5.68 8.26
N GLY A 47 -5.68 4.77 7.28
CA GLY A 47 -4.42 4.37 6.65
C GLY A 47 -3.71 5.53 5.93
N ILE A 48 -2.63 5.22 5.22
CA ILE A 48 -1.80 6.24 4.53
C ILE A 48 -2.60 7.13 3.59
N THR A 49 -3.59 6.59 2.87
CA THR A 49 -4.45 7.36 1.95
C THR A 49 -5.32 8.36 2.69
N GLY A 50 -6.08 7.92 3.70
CA GLY A 50 -6.98 8.79 4.46
C GLY A 50 -6.22 9.84 5.28
N THR A 51 -5.08 9.46 5.86
CA THR A 51 -4.19 10.40 6.56
C THR A 51 -3.57 11.42 5.60
N SER A 52 -3.19 11.01 4.39
CA SER A 52 -2.69 11.93 3.37
C SER A 52 -3.79 12.90 2.92
N ALA A 53 -5.01 12.40 2.67
CA ALA A 53 -6.15 13.25 2.32
C ALA A 53 -6.44 14.28 3.43
N ALA A 54 -6.48 13.85 4.70
CA ALA A 54 -6.65 14.76 5.84
C ALA A 54 -5.54 15.81 5.90
N ARG A 55 -4.27 15.41 5.70
CA ARG A 55 -3.14 16.34 5.66
C ARG A 55 -3.32 17.40 4.59
N PHE A 56 -3.53 16.99 3.34
CA PHE A 56 -3.65 17.92 2.23
C PHE A 56 -4.88 18.83 2.37
N LEU A 57 -5.99 18.36 2.93
CA LEU A 57 -7.14 19.21 3.26
C LEU A 57 -6.81 20.25 4.35
N LEU A 58 -6.04 19.86 5.37
CA LEU A 58 -5.68 20.78 6.44
C LEU A 58 -4.62 21.80 5.99
N GLU A 59 -3.80 21.47 5.00
CA GLU A 59 -2.80 22.35 4.40
C GLU A 59 -3.36 23.24 3.27
N ASP A 60 -4.54 22.92 2.71
CA ASP A 60 -5.14 23.68 1.59
C ASP A 60 -6.02 24.84 2.08
N GLU A 61 -5.74 26.05 1.58
CA GLU A 61 -6.49 27.26 1.94
C GLU A 61 -7.97 27.20 1.53
N ARG A 62 -8.32 26.46 0.46
CA ARG A 62 -9.72 26.25 0.04
C ARG A 62 -10.52 25.50 1.10
N ALA A 63 -9.85 24.70 1.93
CA ALA A 63 -10.45 23.88 2.98
C ALA A 63 -10.26 24.45 4.39
N LYS A 64 -9.73 25.67 4.54
CA LYS A 64 -9.38 26.29 5.84
C LYS A 64 -10.52 26.31 6.86
N ALA A 65 -11.76 26.52 6.41
CA ALA A 65 -12.95 26.59 7.27
C ALA A 65 -13.72 25.26 7.38
N LYS A 66 -13.22 24.18 6.78
CA LYS A 66 -13.93 22.89 6.68
C LYS A 66 -13.73 22.06 7.94
N LYS A 67 -14.83 21.48 8.45
CA LYS A 67 -14.82 20.46 9.51
C LYS A 67 -14.60 19.08 8.89
N ILE A 68 -13.58 18.38 9.38
CA ILE A 68 -13.18 17.08 8.84
C ILE A 68 -13.37 16.01 9.90
N VAL A 69 -14.16 14.98 9.58
CA VAL A 69 -14.34 13.79 10.43
C VAL A 69 -13.68 12.60 9.76
N MET A 70 -12.78 11.92 10.47
CA MET A 70 -12.17 10.66 10.04
C MET A 70 -12.70 9.50 10.87
N LEU A 71 -13.23 8.48 10.19
CA LEU A 71 -13.83 7.30 10.82
C LEU A 71 -12.96 6.08 10.55
N GLU A 72 -12.58 5.37 11.61
CA GLU A 72 -11.77 4.16 11.54
C GLU A 72 -12.48 3.01 12.27
N ALA A 73 -12.56 1.86 11.60
CA ALA A 73 -13.30 0.70 12.09
C ALA A 73 -12.61 0.05 13.30
N ARG A 74 -11.27 0.06 13.33
CA ARG A 74 -10.44 -0.45 14.43
C ARG A 74 -9.70 0.70 15.10
N GLU A 75 -8.44 0.51 15.48
CA GLU A 75 -7.53 1.56 15.91
C GLU A 75 -6.93 2.36 14.74
N ALA A 76 -6.36 3.53 15.02
CA ALA A 76 -5.73 4.35 13.99
C ALA A 76 -4.64 3.56 13.24
N CYS A 77 -4.66 3.57 11.91
CA CYS A 77 -3.73 2.86 11.04
C CYS A 77 -3.65 1.33 11.29
N TRP A 78 -4.75 0.68 11.68
CA TRP A 78 -4.76 -0.76 11.97
C TRP A 78 -4.96 -1.67 10.75
N GLY A 79 -5.32 -1.11 9.60
CA GLY A 79 -5.52 -1.83 8.34
C GLY A 79 -4.23 -2.08 7.54
N ALA A 80 -4.34 -2.14 6.21
CA ALA A 80 -3.26 -2.52 5.29
C ALA A 80 -1.91 -1.79 5.55
N THR A 81 -1.92 -0.48 5.79
CA THR A 81 -0.69 0.28 6.05
C THR A 81 0.04 -0.19 7.29
N GLY A 82 -0.66 -0.49 8.39
CA GLY A 82 -0.05 -1.00 9.61
C GLY A 82 0.30 -2.49 9.57
N ARG A 83 0.20 -3.14 8.40
CA ARG A 83 0.33 -4.60 8.24
C ARG A 83 1.16 -5.01 7.01
N ASN A 84 1.73 -4.06 6.27
CA ASN A 84 2.52 -4.34 5.06
C ASN A 84 4.00 -4.63 5.38
N GLY A 85 4.87 -4.72 4.35
CA GLY A 85 6.30 -5.01 4.51
C GLY A 85 7.20 -3.84 4.90
N GLY A 86 6.72 -2.59 4.88
CA GLY A 86 7.56 -1.41 5.10
C GLY A 86 8.36 -0.97 3.87
N HIS A 87 8.12 -1.56 2.69
CA HIS A 87 8.69 -1.13 1.41
C HIS A 87 8.11 0.20 0.93
N CYS A 88 8.97 1.11 0.48
CA CYS A 88 8.59 2.28 -0.31
C CYS A 88 9.46 2.30 -1.57
N GLN A 89 9.17 1.36 -2.49
CA GLN A 89 9.97 1.11 -3.69
C GLN A 89 9.09 1.32 -4.93
N PRO A 90 9.52 2.13 -5.91
CA PRO A 90 8.79 2.27 -7.17
C PRO A 90 9.08 1.10 -8.12
N LEU A 91 8.12 0.75 -8.97
CA LEU A 91 8.26 -0.27 -10.02
C LEU A 91 8.49 0.41 -11.37
N LEU A 92 9.76 0.70 -11.69
CA LEU A 92 10.10 1.61 -12.80
C LEU A 92 9.91 1.01 -14.19
N PHE A 93 10.12 -0.30 -14.35
CA PHE A 93 10.02 -0.98 -15.64
C PHE A 93 8.79 -1.90 -15.74
N ASP A 94 8.18 -2.32 -14.63
CA ASP A 94 6.94 -3.11 -14.63
C ASP A 94 5.68 -2.24 -14.88
N ARG A 95 5.86 -0.94 -15.17
CA ARG A 95 4.79 0.04 -15.30
C ARG A 95 5.06 0.99 -16.46
N THR A 96 4.00 1.62 -16.97
CA THR A 96 4.16 2.65 -18.00
C THR A 96 5.06 3.79 -17.48
N PRO A 97 5.81 4.49 -18.36
CA PRO A 97 6.66 5.59 -17.92
C PRO A 97 5.94 6.68 -17.11
N GLU A 98 4.68 6.95 -17.42
CA GLU A 98 3.82 7.88 -16.68
C GLU A 98 3.63 7.43 -15.21
N VAL A 99 3.33 6.14 -15.00
CA VAL A 99 3.16 5.56 -13.67
C VAL A 99 4.50 5.53 -12.94
N ALA A 100 5.59 5.11 -13.60
CA ALA A 100 6.93 5.09 -13.01
C ALA A 100 7.37 6.49 -12.52
N ALA A 101 7.11 7.53 -13.32
CA ALA A 101 7.39 8.92 -12.95
C ALA A 101 6.56 9.37 -11.73
N PHE A 102 5.28 9.00 -11.69
CA PHE A 102 4.41 9.29 -10.55
C PHE A 102 4.87 8.59 -9.26
N GLU A 103 5.28 7.32 -9.35
CA GLU A 103 5.77 6.57 -8.19
C GLU A 103 7.05 7.16 -7.62
N LEU A 104 8.01 7.54 -8.48
CA LEU A 104 9.22 8.28 -8.05
C LEU A 104 8.86 9.58 -7.32
N LYS A 105 7.96 10.38 -7.90
CA LYS A 105 7.48 11.64 -7.31
C LYS A 105 6.79 11.40 -5.96
N ASN A 106 6.03 10.31 -5.82
CA ASN A 106 5.38 9.97 -4.56
C ASN A 106 6.40 9.54 -3.49
N VAL A 107 7.37 8.67 -3.83
CA VAL A 107 8.42 8.25 -2.89
C VAL A 107 9.23 9.45 -2.41
N ASP A 108 9.58 10.37 -3.32
CA ASP A 108 10.23 11.63 -2.97
C ASP A 108 9.35 12.50 -2.06
N ALA A 109 8.04 12.60 -2.32
CA ALA A 109 7.12 13.35 -1.47
C ALA A 109 6.99 12.75 -0.05
N VAL A 110 7.03 11.42 0.08
CA VAL A 110 7.06 10.72 1.37
C VAL A 110 8.37 11.02 2.09
N ARG A 111 9.52 10.85 1.43
CA ARG A 111 10.85 11.16 1.99
C ARG A 111 10.93 12.61 2.48
N SER A 112 10.59 13.57 1.61
CA SER A 112 10.67 14.99 1.95
C SER A 112 9.75 15.37 3.11
N TYR A 113 8.57 14.75 3.22
CA TYR A 113 7.71 14.96 4.38
C TYR A 113 8.34 14.40 5.66
N ILE A 114 8.90 13.19 5.61
CA ILE A 114 9.58 12.57 6.76
C ILE A 114 10.72 13.46 7.26
N GLU A 115 11.57 13.92 6.35
CA GLU A 115 12.71 14.81 6.65
C GLU A 115 12.24 16.14 7.23
N ALA A 116 11.33 16.84 6.55
CA ALA A 116 10.84 18.15 6.96
C ALA A 116 10.10 18.15 8.31
N ASN A 117 9.54 17.00 8.70
CA ASN A 117 8.77 16.86 9.94
C ASN A 117 9.48 16.04 11.00
N ASN A 118 10.71 15.57 10.75
CA ASN A 118 11.48 14.70 11.64
C ASN A 118 10.67 13.48 12.11
N VAL A 119 9.99 12.82 11.18
CA VAL A 119 9.09 11.71 11.51
C VAL A 119 9.92 10.49 11.94
N PRO A 120 9.78 9.99 13.18
CA PRO A 120 10.60 8.90 13.71
C PRO A 120 10.10 7.52 13.22
N CYS A 121 10.08 7.33 11.91
CA CYS A 121 9.54 6.13 11.26
C CYS A 121 10.63 5.21 10.69
N GLU A 122 11.86 5.31 11.19
CA GLU A 122 12.97 4.43 10.78
C GLU A 122 13.24 4.47 9.26
N TRP A 123 13.03 5.64 8.62
CA TRP A 123 13.27 5.78 7.18
C TRP A 123 14.74 5.52 6.85
N ARG A 124 14.97 4.64 5.87
CA ARG A 124 16.28 4.44 5.23
C ARG A 124 16.11 4.55 3.73
N THR A 125 16.91 5.41 3.11
CA THR A 125 17.10 5.40 1.64
C THR A 125 17.98 4.21 1.28
N VAL A 126 17.48 3.34 0.41
CA VAL A 126 18.14 2.11 -0.05
C VAL A 126 17.93 1.94 -1.55
N SER A 127 18.66 1.03 -2.18
CA SER A 127 18.25 0.56 -3.51
C SER A 127 17.23 -0.57 -3.37
N GLY A 128 16.43 -0.76 -4.41
CA GLY A 128 15.57 -1.93 -4.56
C GLY A 128 16.27 -3.00 -5.39
N CYS A 129 16.57 -4.14 -4.78
CA CYS A 129 17.13 -5.33 -5.44
C CYS A 129 16.01 -6.33 -5.73
N ARG A 130 15.57 -6.43 -6.99
CA ARG A 130 14.58 -7.43 -7.41
C ARG A 130 15.30 -8.60 -8.07
N SER A 131 15.20 -9.79 -7.47
CA SER A 131 15.86 -11.01 -7.92
C SER A 131 14.91 -11.89 -8.75
N PHE A 132 15.44 -12.50 -9.80
CA PHE A 132 14.69 -13.28 -10.78
C PHE A 132 15.23 -14.71 -10.80
N TRP A 133 14.36 -15.67 -10.49
CA TRP A 133 14.77 -17.06 -10.22
C TRP A 133 14.55 -18.03 -11.38
N THR A 134 14.06 -17.53 -12.52
CA THR A 134 14.00 -18.31 -13.77
C THR A 134 14.43 -17.43 -14.95
N GLU A 135 15.02 -18.06 -15.97
CA GLU A 135 15.44 -17.35 -17.19
C GLU A 135 14.26 -16.64 -17.88
N ARG A 136 13.06 -17.25 -17.79
CA ARG A 136 11.83 -16.67 -18.32
C ARG A 136 11.53 -15.30 -17.72
N VAL A 137 11.49 -15.20 -16.38
CA VAL A 137 11.15 -13.92 -15.73
C VAL A 137 12.28 -12.89 -15.83
N MET A 138 13.53 -13.34 -15.91
CA MET A 138 14.68 -12.44 -16.12
C MET A 138 14.65 -11.82 -17.53
N THR A 139 14.40 -12.65 -18.56
CA THR A 139 14.27 -12.19 -19.95
C THR A 139 13.11 -11.21 -20.10
N GLU A 140 11.99 -11.46 -19.41
CA GLU A 140 10.84 -10.55 -19.38
C GLU A 140 11.24 -9.19 -18.77
N ALA A 141 11.91 -9.18 -17.62
CA ALA A 141 12.39 -7.94 -17.00
C ALA A 141 13.37 -7.15 -17.89
N GLU A 142 14.29 -7.82 -18.57
CA GLU A 142 15.22 -7.18 -19.52
C GLU A 142 14.48 -6.56 -20.72
N ARG A 143 13.42 -7.21 -21.21
CA ARG A 143 12.58 -6.70 -22.29
C ARG A 143 11.82 -5.45 -21.85
N GLU A 144 11.21 -5.46 -20.68
CA GLU A 144 10.50 -4.30 -20.13
C GLU A 144 11.47 -3.13 -19.87
N LEU A 145 12.68 -3.41 -19.37
CA LEU A 145 13.71 -2.39 -19.20
C LEU A 145 14.21 -1.83 -20.54
N ALA A 146 14.34 -2.65 -21.58
CA ALA A 146 14.69 -2.18 -22.92
C ALA A 146 13.62 -1.24 -23.50
N TYR A 147 12.34 -1.55 -23.26
CA TYR A 147 11.24 -0.65 -23.59
C TYR A 147 11.32 0.67 -22.81
N LEU A 148 11.51 0.61 -21.49
CA LEU A 148 11.68 1.80 -20.66
C LEU A 148 12.86 2.65 -21.14
N THR A 149 13.99 2.04 -21.50
CA THR A 149 15.17 2.73 -22.03
C THR A 149 14.85 3.50 -23.31
N LYS A 150 14.01 2.93 -24.18
CA LYS A 150 13.59 3.59 -25.43
C LYS A 150 12.61 4.75 -25.18
N HIS A 151 11.73 4.62 -24.19
CA HIS A 151 10.59 5.54 -24.01
C HIS A 151 10.78 6.58 -22.89
N ALA A 152 11.65 6.31 -21.91
CA ALA A 152 11.97 7.18 -20.79
C ALA A 152 13.38 6.92 -20.26
N PRO A 153 14.43 7.29 -21.04
CA PRO A 153 15.83 7.00 -20.70
C PRO A 153 16.25 7.59 -19.35
N ASP A 154 15.71 8.75 -18.95
CA ASP A 154 16.01 9.35 -17.64
C ASP A 154 15.52 8.47 -16.47
N ILE A 155 14.38 7.78 -16.63
CA ILE A 155 13.87 6.84 -15.64
C ILE A 155 14.67 5.54 -15.72
N ALA A 156 14.93 5.03 -16.92
CA ALA A 156 15.72 3.81 -17.12
C ALA A 156 17.13 3.90 -16.52
N SER A 157 17.75 5.10 -16.52
CA SER A 157 19.07 5.34 -15.92
C SER A 157 19.14 5.02 -14.42
N ARG A 158 17.98 4.88 -13.75
CA ARG A 158 17.86 4.51 -12.34
C ARG A 158 17.86 3.01 -12.10
N VAL A 159 17.83 2.20 -13.17
CA VAL A 159 17.75 0.74 -13.11
C VAL A 159 18.99 0.13 -13.76
N SER A 160 19.64 -0.80 -13.08
CA SER A 160 20.73 -1.62 -13.64
C SER A 160 20.40 -3.10 -13.54
N VAL A 161 20.97 -3.89 -14.46
CA VAL A 161 20.83 -5.35 -14.52
C VAL A 161 22.11 -6.00 -14.02
N ILE A 162 21.96 -7.05 -13.21
CA ILE A 162 23.04 -7.86 -12.67
C ILE A 162 22.80 -9.33 -13.05
N ARG A 163 23.69 -9.90 -13.85
CA ARG A 163 23.79 -11.36 -14.08
C ARG A 163 25.09 -11.97 -13.54
N ASP A 164 26.09 -11.13 -13.30
CA ASP A 164 27.35 -11.58 -12.72
C ASP A 164 27.14 -12.06 -11.28
N LYS A 165 27.61 -13.27 -10.98
CA LYS A 165 27.38 -13.91 -9.69
C LYS A 165 28.15 -13.21 -8.56
N THR A 166 29.35 -12.70 -8.84
CA THR A 166 30.16 -11.97 -7.86
C THR A 166 29.50 -10.64 -7.49
N GLU A 167 28.89 -9.96 -8.46
CA GLU A 167 28.10 -8.75 -8.20
C GLU A 167 26.82 -9.06 -7.40
N LEU A 168 26.11 -10.16 -7.66
CA LEU A 168 24.94 -10.57 -6.87
C LEU A 168 25.27 -10.77 -5.38
N GLN A 169 26.44 -11.31 -5.06
CA GLN A 169 26.89 -11.54 -3.68
C GLN A 169 27.02 -10.23 -2.88
N LYS A 170 27.37 -9.11 -3.53
CA LYS A 170 27.41 -7.79 -2.88
C LYS A 170 26.04 -7.35 -2.35
N HIS A 171 24.98 -7.89 -2.94
CA HIS A 171 23.59 -7.67 -2.55
C HIS A 171 23.04 -8.84 -1.72
N ARG A 172 23.90 -9.76 -1.26
CA ARG A 172 23.54 -10.99 -0.52
C ARG A 172 22.51 -11.85 -1.23
N VAL A 173 22.44 -11.81 -2.55
CA VAL A 173 21.56 -12.68 -3.33
C VAL A 173 22.30 -13.99 -3.59
N SER A 174 21.62 -15.13 -3.37
CA SER A 174 22.19 -16.44 -3.63
C SER A 174 22.73 -16.57 -5.07
N PRO A 175 23.87 -17.23 -5.29
CA PRO A 175 24.44 -17.45 -6.61
C PRO A 175 23.57 -18.38 -7.49
N GLU A 176 22.60 -19.08 -6.91
CA GLU A 176 21.60 -19.85 -7.66
C GLU A 176 20.60 -18.96 -8.42
N CYS A 177 20.43 -17.70 -8.00
CA CYS A 177 19.57 -16.72 -8.67
C CYS A 177 20.04 -16.44 -10.10
N VAL A 178 19.13 -16.36 -11.08
CA VAL A 178 19.50 -16.13 -12.49
C VAL A 178 20.08 -14.74 -12.70
N GLY A 179 19.48 -13.73 -12.08
CA GLY A 179 19.91 -12.35 -12.15
C GLY A 179 19.04 -11.44 -11.28
N ALA A 180 19.40 -10.17 -11.21
CA ALA A 180 18.67 -9.17 -10.47
C ALA A 180 18.64 -7.83 -11.21
N THR A 181 17.69 -6.98 -10.84
CA THR A 181 17.74 -5.55 -11.15
C THR A 181 17.97 -4.76 -9.87
N LEU A 182 18.79 -3.71 -9.94
CA LEU A 182 18.87 -2.69 -8.90
C LEU A 182 18.16 -1.43 -9.35
N THR A 183 17.32 -0.89 -8.48
CA THR A 183 16.60 0.36 -8.71
C THR A 183 16.94 1.39 -7.65
N THR A 184 17.39 2.58 -8.05
CA THR A 184 17.61 3.69 -7.13
C THR A 184 16.30 4.41 -6.79
N GLY A 185 16.27 5.10 -5.65
CA GLY A 185 15.09 5.87 -5.22
C GLY A 185 14.06 5.03 -4.46
N ALA A 186 14.47 3.93 -3.84
CA ALA A 186 13.66 3.18 -2.90
C ALA A 186 13.90 3.63 -1.45
N GLY A 187 12.98 3.25 -0.57
CA GLY A 187 13.12 3.42 0.87
C GLY A 187 12.51 2.26 1.63
N SER A 188 12.93 2.13 2.89
CA SER A 188 12.27 1.29 3.89
C SER A 188 11.89 2.13 5.09
N LEU A 189 10.79 1.78 5.76
CA LEU A 189 10.30 2.49 6.93
C LEU A 189 9.36 1.63 7.79
N TRP A 190 9.09 2.10 8.99
CA TRP A 190 7.99 1.67 9.85
C TRP A 190 6.71 2.43 9.45
N PRO A 191 5.79 1.83 8.67
CA PRO A 191 4.67 2.54 8.05
C PRO A 191 3.64 3.06 9.07
N TYR A 192 3.39 2.30 10.15
CA TYR A 192 2.50 2.73 11.24
C TYR A 192 2.99 4.02 11.92
N LYS A 193 4.29 4.13 12.24
CA LYS A 193 4.89 5.32 12.85
C LYS A 193 4.78 6.55 11.95
N LEU A 194 4.92 6.40 10.64
CA LEU A 194 4.69 7.51 9.69
C LEU A 194 3.27 8.05 9.83
N VAL A 195 2.27 7.17 9.73
CA VAL A 195 0.87 7.56 9.74
C VAL A 195 0.43 8.11 11.10
N THR A 196 0.78 7.44 12.21
CA THR A 196 0.36 7.88 13.53
C THR A 196 1.01 9.20 13.92
N HIS A 197 2.29 9.40 13.62
CA HIS A 197 2.94 10.68 13.85
C HIS A 197 2.25 11.81 13.08
N THR A 198 1.91 11.60 11.81
CA THR A 198 1.15 12.59 11.02
C THR A 198 -0.21 12.87 11.63
N LEU A 199 -1.01 11.85 11.95
CA LEU A 199 -2.33 12.03 12.55
C LEU A 199 -2.26 12.78 13.89
N GLU A 200 -1.34 12.38 14.77
CA GLU A 200 -1.12 13.07 16.05
C GLU A 200 -0.82 14.55 15.84
N LYS A 201 0.09 14.87 14.92
CA LYS A 201 0.44 16.24 14.58
C LYS A 201 -0.79 17.01 14.10
N LEU A 202 -1.52 16.47 13.11
CA LEU A 202 -2.69 17.14 12.53
C LEU A 202 -3.77 17.40 13.58
N ILE A 203 -4.08 16.43 14.45
CA ILE A 203 -5.08 16.58 15.51
C ILE A 203 -4.65 17.66 16.50
N LYS A 204 -3.40 17.60 16.99
CA LYS A 204 -2.90 18.51 18.02
C LYS A 204 -2.71 19.94 17.54
N THR A 205 -2.30 20.15 16.28
CA THR A 205 -1.93 21.49 15.79
C THR A 205 -3.03 22.21 15.05
N THR A 206 -4.03 21.51 14.50
CA THR A 206 -5.05 22.15 13.65
C THR A 206 -6.38 22.37 14.36
N GLY A 207 -6.74 21.50 15.31
CA GLY A 207 -8.07 21.49 15.94
C GLY A 207 -9.25 21.23 14.99
N ARG A 208 -9.01 20.94 13.70
CA ARG A 208 -10.03 20.78 12.65
C ARG A 208 -10.31 19.32 12.27
N LEU A 209 -9.40 18.41 12.62
CA LEU A 209 -9.56 16.97 12.38
C LEU A 209 -10.16 16.28 13.60
N ASN A 210 -11.34 15.70 13.43
CA ASN A 210 -11.97 14.84 14.41
C ASN A 210 -11.79 13.36 14.01
N LEU A 211 -10.90 12.65 14.69
CA LEU A 211 -10.69 11.22 14.50
C LEU A 211 -11.54 10.42 15.47
N GLN A 212 -12.24 9.41 14.94
CA GLN A 212 -13.03 8.45 15.70
C GLN A 212 -12.57 7.03 15.37
N THR A 213 -11.76 6.44 16.24
CA THR A 213 -11.42 5.00 16.16
C THR A 213 -12.56 4.15 16.72
N ASN A 214 -12.51 2.84 16.44
CA ASN A 214 -13.51 1.86 16.86
C ASN A 214 -14.94 2.28 16.46
N THR A 215 -15.07 2.89 15.28
CA THR A 215 -16.29 3.49 14.75
C THR A 215 -16.47 3.03 13.29
N PRO A 216 -16.80 1.74 13.07
CA PRO A 216 -16.96 1.20 11.72
C PRO A 216 -18.10 1.90 10.99
N VAL A 217 -17.82 2.37 9.78
CA VAL A 217 -18.86 2.79 8.84
C VAL A 217 -19.53 1.54 8.29
N THR A 218 -20.83 1.43 8.47
CA THR A 218 -21.64 0.26 8.09
C THR A 218 -22.40 0.45 6.78
N GLY A 219 -22.52 1.70 6.32
CA GLY A 219 -23.16 2.03 5.06
C GLY A 219 -23.15 3.52 4.78
N ILE A 220 -23.50 3.88 3.55
CA ILE A 220 -23.61 5.27 3.10
C ILE A 220 -24.92 5.40 2.32
N THR A 221 -25.75 6.36 2.69
CA THR A 221 -26.95 6.74 1.94
C THR A 221 -26.70 8.09 1.28
N SER A 222 -26.81 8.16 -0.04
CA SER A 222 -26.52 9.37 -0.81
C SER A 222 -27.81 10.00 -1.33
N SER A 223 -27.91 11.32 -1.21
CA SER A 223 -28.85 12.16 -1.95
C SER A 223 -28.12 12.85 -3.12
N ARG A 224 -28.76 13.85 -3.77
CA ARG A 224 -28.11 14.64 -4.82
C ARG A 224 -27.05 15.61 -4.30
N THR A 225 -27.12 16.00 -3.04
CA THR A 225 -26.33 17.11 -2.46
C THR A 225 -25.55 16.72 -1.22
N GLU A 226 -25.92 15.63 -0.56
CA GLU A 226 -25.39 15.22 0.74
C GLU A 226 -25.38 13.70 0.89
N HIS A 227 -24.50 13.22 1.76
CA HIS A 227 -24.34 11.83 2.15
C HIS A 227 -24.57 11.65 3.65
N ILE A 228 -25.27 10.59 4.01
CA ILE A 228 -25.41 10.13 5.39
C ILE A 228 -24.50 8.92 5.58
N VAL A 229 -23.46 9.09 6.39
CA VAL A 229 -22.51 8.03 6.73
C VAL A 229 -22.99 7.33 8.00
N HIS A 230 -23.35 6.06 7.90
CA HIS A 230 -23.90 5.28 9.01
C HIS A 230 -22.81 4.55 9.79
N THR A 231 -22.88 4.61 11.11
CA THR A 231 -21.99 3.88 12.02
C THR A 231 -22.81 3.24 13.15
N ASN A 232 -22.17 2.37 13.94
CA ASN A 232 -22.79 1.83 15.16
C ASN A 232 -22.93 2.86 16.30
N ARG A 233 -22.35 4.06 16.16
CA ARG A 233 -22.35 5.12 17.18
C ARG A 233 -23.18 6.35 16.77
N GLY A 234 -23.93 6.26 15.68
CA GLY A 234 -24.68 7.37 15.09
C GLY A 234 -24.30 7.61 13.64
N SER A 235 -24.89 8.64 13.05
CA SER A 235 -24.65 9.02 11.65
C SER A 235 -24.03 10.41 11.54
N VAL A 236 -23.23 10.60 10.50
CA VAL A 236 -22.65 11.90 10.12
C VAL A 236 -23.20 12.30 8.76
N ILE A 237 -23.78 13.49 8.67
CA ILE A 237 -24.17 14.09 7.39
C ILE A 237 -22.97 14.88 6.85
N ALA A 238 -22.64 14.68 5.58
CA ALA A 238 -21.56 15.40 4.92
C ALA A 238 -21.82 15.65 3.45
N LYS A 239 -21.25 16.74 2.92
CA LYS A 239 -21.28 17.07 1.49
C LYS A 239 -20.28 16.23 0.70
N HIS A 240 -19.14 15.92 1.33
CA HIS A 240 -18.11 15.09 0.72
C HIS A 240 -17.76 13.89 1.58
N VAL A 241 -17.58 12.72 0.95
CA VAL A 241 -17.11 11.49 1.59
C VAL A 241 -15.96 10.90 0.78
N ILE A 242 -14.80 10.73 1.40
CA ILE A 242 -13.62 10.08 0.80
C ILE A 242 -13.51 8.66 1.35
N ILE A 243 -13.67 7.68 0.46
CA ILE A 243 -13.52 6.25 0.73
C ILE A 243 -12.04 5.86 0.54
N ALA A 244 -11.34 5.67 1.66
CA ALA A 244 -9.92 5.29 1.72
C ALA A 244 -9.72 3.90 2.34
N THR A 245 -10.68 2.99 2.08
CA THR A 245 -10.79 1.67 2.72
C THR A 245 -10.03 0.54 2.02
N ASN A 246 -9.41 0.82 0.86
CA ASN A 246 -8.63 -0.13 0.08
C ASN A 246 -9.36 -1.48 -0.17
N GLY A 247 -8.92 -2.60 0.41
CA GLY A 247 -9.54 -3.92 0.20
C GLY A 247 -10.96 -4.05 0.76
N TYR A 248 -11.35 -3.21 1.70
CA TYR A 248 -12.69 -3.21 2.29
C TYR A 248 -13.71 -2.36 1.52
N THR A 249 -13.29 -1.74 0.40
CA THR A 249 -14.10 -0.78 -0.36
C THR A 249 -15.49 -1.28 -0.74
N SER A 250 -15.60 -2.53 -1.19
CA SER A 250 -16.89 -3.06 -1.62
C SER A 250 -17.88 -3.24 -0.46
N ALA A 251 -17.42 -3.24 0.80
CA ALA A 251 -18.28 -3.17 1.98
C ALA A 251 -19.06 -1.85 2.06
N LEU A 252 -18.65 -0.79 1.34
CA LEU A 252 -19.37 0.48 1.26
C LEU A 252 -19.84 0.82 -0.16
N LEU A 253 -19.12 0.33 -1.17
CA LEU A 253 -19.41 0.52 -2.61
C LEU A 253 -19.58 -0.85 -3.30
N PRO A 254 -20.74 -1.51 -3.19
CA PRO A 254 -20.96 -2.86 -3.75
C PRO A 254 -20.64 -2.97 -5.24
N GLN A 255 -20.82 -1.90 -6.00
CA GLN A 255 -20.51 -1.81 -7.44
C GLN A 255 -19.02 -1.92 -7.77
N PHE A 256 -18.13 -1.89 -6.77
CA PHE A 256 -16.69 -2.14 -6.91
C PHE A 256 -16.27 -3.55 -6.48
N ALA A 257 -17.20 -4.45 -6.10
CA ALA A 257 -16.87 -5.79 -5.59
C ALA A 257 -16.02 -6.62 -6.57
N ASP A 258 -16.24 -6.48 -7.87
CA ASP A 258 -15.46 -7.15 -8.91
C ASP A 258 -14.28 -6.33 -9.46
N LEU A 259 -14.12 -5.08 -9.01
CA LEU A 259 -13.09 -4.15 -9.46
C LEU A 259 -11.95 -4.02 -8.45
N ILE A 260 -12.27 -4.04 -7.15
CA ILE A 260 -11.32 -4.05 -6.04
C ILE A 260 -11.66 -5.25 -5.17
N VAL A 261 -10.86 -6.31 -5.30
CA VAL A 261 -11.07 -7.58 -4.61
C VAL A 261 -10.15 -7.63 -3.38
N PRO A 262 -10.66 -7.94 -2.18
CA PRO A 262 -9.83 -8.12 -1.00
C PRO A 262 -8.94 -9.35 -1.16
N VAL A 263 -7.66 -9.22 -0.82
CA VAL A 263 -6.69 -10.31 -0.90
C VAL A 263 -5.89 -10.36 0.39
N ARG A 264 -5.93 -11.50 1.07
CA ARG A 264 -5.13 -11.73 2.28
C ARG A 264 -3.68 -12.05 1.93
N GLY A 265 -2.75 -11.25 2.46
CA GLY A 265 -1.31 -11.53 2.48
C GLY A 265 -0.84 -11.87 3.89
N GLN A 266 0.38 -12.42 4.00
CA GLN A 266 1.02 -12.74 5.26
C GLN A 266 2.43 -12.14 5.33
N MET A 267 2.86 -11.85 6.55
CA MET A 267 4.10 -11.21 6.91
C MET A 267 4.71 -11.90 8.13
N SER A 268 6.03 -11.75 8.25
CA SER A 268 6.81 -12.14 9.41
C SER A 268 7.81 -11.05 9.78
N ALA A 269 8.15 -11.00 11.07
CA ALA A 269 9.31 -10.30 11.59
C ALA A 269 10.26 -11.35 12.16
N LEU A 270 11.37 -11.59 11.47
CA LEU A 270 12.31 -12.65 11.80
C LEU A 270 13.54 -12.08 12.48
N ILE A 271 14.06 -12.80 13.47
CA ILE A 271 15.35 -12.49 14.08
C ILE A 271 16.43 -12.87 13.06
N PRO A 272 17.29 -11.93 12.64
CA PRO A 272 18.40 -12.27 11.76
C PRO A 272 19.42 -13.14 12.50
N PRO A 273 20.30 -13.88 11.79
CA PRO A 273 21.38 -14.64 12.41
C PRO A 273 22.21 -13.77 13.37
N LYS A 274 22.75 -14.38 14.44
CA LYS A 274 23.63 -13.64 15.35
C LYS A 274 24.84 -13.11 14.61
N HIS A 275 25.30 -11.92 14.98
CA HIS A 275 26.42 -11.22 14.33
C HIS A 275 26.18 -10.85 12.85
N SER A 276 24.97 -10.99 12.33
CA SER A 276 24.62 -10.50 10.99
C SER A 276 24.73 -8.99 10.91
N THR A 277 25.13 -8.47 9.76
CA THR A 277 25.11 -7.03 9.48
C THR A 277 23.86 -6.65 8.68
N ILE A 278 23.60 -5.35 8.54
CA ILE A 278 22.40 -4.86 7.86
C ILE A 278 22.41 -5.16 6.35
N LEU A 279 21.28 -5.58 5.81
CA LEU A 279 21.09 -5.78 4.37
C LEU A 279 21.31 -4.45 3.63
N PRO A 280 22.02 -4.50 2.50
CA PRO A 280 22.32 -3.31 1.71
C PRO A 280 21.07 -2.72 1.04
N ASP A 281 20.10 -3.58 0.69
CA ASP A 281 18.96 -3.22 -0.15
C ASP A 281 17.61 -3.59 0.48
N SER A 282 16.57 -3.03 -0.11
CA SER A 282 15.21 -3.58 -0.06
C SER A 282 15.11 -4.67 -1.12
N HIS A 283 14.62 -5.86 -0.78
CA HIS A 283 14.57 -6.99 -1.70
C HIS A 283 13.15 -7.31 -2.17
N GLY A 284 13.04 -7.69 -3.44
CA GLY A 284 11.90 -8.38 -4.02
C GLY A 284 12.36 -9.67 -4.69
N MET A 285 11.54 -10.72 -4.68
CA MET A 285 11.89 -12.03 -5.22
C MET A 285 10.79 -12.55 -6.14
N VAL A 286 11.15 -12.74 -7.41
CA VAL A 286 10.22 -13.17 -8.45
C VAL A 286 10.48 -14.63 -8.79
N ALA A 287 9.44 -15.44 -8.67
CA ALA A 287 9.47 -16.89 -8.93
C ALA A 287 10.49 -17.69 -8.09
N ALA A 288 10.92 -17.14 -6.95
CA ALA A 288 11.83 -17.82 -6.03
C ALA A 288 11.20 -19.09 -5.49
N LEU A 289 11.99 -20.15 -5.36
CA LEU A 289 11.57 -21.43 -4.78
C LEU A 289 10.28 -22.02 -5.39
N GLY A 290 10.00 -21.74 -6.67
CA GLY A 290 8.81 -22.22 -7.36
C GLY A 290 7.52 -21.44 -7.07
N GLN A 291 7.60 -20.30 -6.37
CA GLN A 291 6.46 -19.41 -6.22
C GLN A 291 5.95 -18.93 -7.59
N PRO A 292 4.63 -18.71 -7.76
CA PRO A 292 4.11 -18.04 -8.95
C PRO A 292 4.74 -16.66 -9.12
N ALA A 293 5.06 -16.28 -10.36
CA ALA A 293 5.72 -14.99 -10.63
C ALA A 293 4.87 -13.79 -10.19
N ASN A 294 3.53 -13.88 -10.27
CA ASN A 294 2.62 -12.83 -9.82
C ASN A 294 2.43 -12.76 -8.29
N ASN A 295 3.13 -13.59 -7.51
CA ASN A 295 3.10 -13.64 -6.05
C ASN A 295 4.49 -13.31 -5.48
N ASP A 296 5.01 -12.12 -5.79
CA ASP A 296 6.34 -11.69 -5.34
C ASP A 296 6.47 -11.73 -3.82
N ASP A 297 7.59 -12.28 -3.36
CA ASP A 297 8.05 -12.11 -1.99
C ASP A 297 8.84 -10.80 -1.87
N TYR A 298 8.87 -10.25 -0.66
CA TYR A 298 9.51 -8.96 -0.41
C TYR A 298 10.06 -8.88 1.00
N LEU A 299 11.22 -8.22 1.13
CA LEU A 299 11.97 -8.08 2.38
C LEU A 299 12.56 -6.69 2.55
N ILE A 300 12.37 -6.09 3.73
CA ILE A 300 13.26 -5.03 4.24
C ILE A 300 13.85 -5.46 5.58
N GLN A 301 14.91 -4.77 6.02
CA GLN A 301 15.47 -4.98 7.35
C GLN A 301 15.40 -3.71 8.19
N ARG A 302 14.90 -3.85 9.42
CA ARG A 302 14.92 -2.78 10.43
C ARG A 302 16.36 -2.46 10.87
N PRO A 303 16.65 -1.25 11.39
CA PRO A 303 17.99 -0.92 11.87
C PRO A 303 18.44 -1.72 13.11
N PHE A 304 19.75 -1.87 13.26
CA PHE A 304 20.41 -2.39 14.47
C PHE A 304 20.78 -1.28 15.48
N GLU A 305 20.71 -0.02 15.08
CA GLU A 305 21.06 1.13 15.91
C GLU A 305 20.31 2.38 15.44
N GLY A 306 20.43 3.48 16.17
CA GLY A 306 19.84 4.77 15.79
C GLY A 306 18.31 4.85 15.88
N VAL A 307 17.65 3.82 16.44
CA VAL A 307 16.20 3.78 16.64
C VAL A 307 15.87 3.35 18.08
N PRO A 308 14.69 3.68 18.63
CA PRO A 308 14.38 3.43 20.04
C PRO A 308 14.40 1.95 20.47
N ASN A 309 14.07 1.05 19.55
CA ASN A 309 14.00 -0.39 19.79
C ASN A 309 14.68 -1.13 18.63
N PRO A 310 16.01 -1.08 18.56
CA PRO A 310 16.75 -1.70 17.48
C PRO A 310 16.66 -3.21 17.60
N GLY A 311 16.61 -3.89 16.47
CA GLY A 311 16.58 -5.36 16.48
C GLY A 311 16.92 -6.02 15.16
N GLY A 312 17.20 -5.26 14.10
CA GLY A 312 17.62 -5.84 12.83
C GLY A 312 16.59 -6.77 12.19
N HIS A 313 15.33 -6.74 12.64
CA HIS A 313 14.33 -7.71 12.22
C HIS A 313 14.20 -7.70 10.69
N LEU A 314 14.23 -8.90 10.12
CA LEU A 314 13.96 -9.14 8.71
C LEU A 314 12.43 -9.16 8.54
N MET A 315 11.90 -8.13 7.89
CA MET A 315 10.47 -7.93 7.68
C MET A 315 10.10 -8.55 6.35
N PHE A 316 9.75 -9.84 6.40
CA PHE A 316 9.59 -10.68 5.22
C PHE A 316 8.13 -11.03 4.98
N GLY A 317 7.63 -10.71 3.79
CA GLY A 317 6.27 -10.97 3.36
C GLY A 317 6.19 -11.66 2.01
N GLY A 318 5.01 -12.18 1.69
CA GLY A 318 4.77 -13.01 0.52
C GLY A 318 4.33 -14.40 0.93
N GLY A 319 4.91 -15.43 0.32
CA GLY A 319 4.68 -16.84 0.65
C GLY A 319 3.26 -17.33 0.35
N ARG A 320 2.49 -16.58 -0.43
CA ARG A 320 1.08 -16.91 -0.73
C ARG A 320 0.95 -18.25 -1.47
N GLY A 321 1.88 -18.57 -2.37
CA GLY A 321 1.86 -19.84 -3.10
C GLY A 321 2.23 -21.05 -2.25
N ALA A 322 2.77 -20.84 -1.04
CA ALA A 322 3.01 -21.91 -0.06
C ALA A 322 1.82 -22.10 0.91
N GLY A 323 0.83 -21.20 0.88
CA GLY A 323 -0.35 -21.30 1.72
C GLY A 323 -1.37 -22.32 1.24
N THR A 324 -2.29 -22.71 2.11
CA THR A 324 -3.37 -23.68 1.84
C THR A 324 -4.77 -23.09 2.01
N LEU A 325 -4.89 -21.97 2.73
CA LEU A 325 -6.13 -21.25 2.93
C LEU A 325 -6.43 -20.34 1.73
N PRO A 326 -7.72 -20.08 1.44
CA PRO A 326 -8.08 -19.11 0.41
C PRO A 326 -7.57 -17.72 0.80
N THR A 327 -7.09 -16.97 -0.20
CA THR A 327 -6.55 -15.61 -0.03
C THR A 327 -7.32 -14.58 -0.84
N VAL A 328 -7.75 -14.93 -2.06
CA VAL A 328 -8.52 -14.06 -2.95
C VAL A 328 -9.97 -13.99 -2.50
N GLY A 329 -10.50 -12.78 -2.41
CA GLY A 329 -11.84 -12.53 -1.92
C GLY A 329 -11.98 -12.55 -0.41
N MET A 330 -10.87 -12.69 0.32
CA MET A 330 -10.87 -12.79 1.77
C MET A 330 -10.59 -11.45 2.42
N SER A 331 -11.50 -11.02 3.29
CA SER A 331 -11.37 -9.83 4.14
C SER A 331 -11.07 -10.15 5.61
N ASP A 332 -10.93 -11.43 5.94
CA ASP A 332 -10.62 -11.91 7.29
C ASP A 332 -9.11 -12.02 7.52
N ASP A 333 -8.56 -11.11 8.32
CA ASP A 333 -7.16 -11.08 8.76
C ASP A 333 -6.99 -11.52 10.23
N SER A 334 -7.90 -12.35 10.75
CA SER A 334 -7.80 -12.97 12.09
C SER A 334 -7.03 -14.29 12.10
N VAL A 335 -6.76 -14.87 10.92
CA VAL A 335 -6.09 -16.17 10.79
C VAL A 335 -4.70 -16.05 10.18
N LEU A 336 -3.84 -16.99 10.55
CA LEU A 336 -2.55 -17.26 9.91
C LEU A 336 -2.69 -18.52 9.05
N ASP A 337 -1.97 -18.55 7.94
CA ASP A 337 -1.74 -19.78 7.17
C ASP A 337 -0.38 -20.36 7.57
N GLU A 338 -0.37 -21.59 8.09
CA GLU A 338 0.87 -22.24 8.56
C GLU A 338 1.83 -22.57 7.40
N GLY A 339 1.32 -22.89 6.20
CA GLY A 339 2.16 -23.14 5.03
C GLY A 339 2.92 -21.88 4.61
N SER A 340 2.21 -20.74 4.56
CA SER A 340 2.87 -19.44 4.36
C SER A 340 3.80 -19.08 5.52
N ALA A 341 3.45 -19.38 6.77
CA ALA A 341 4.29 -19.08 7.94
C ALA A 341 5.62 -19.85 7.89
N ALA A 342 5.57 -21.17 7.71
CA ALA A 342 6.74 -22.03 7.58
C ALA A 342 7.62 -21.64 6.37
N TYR A 343 6.99 -21.24 5.25
CA TYR A 343 7.72 -20.69 4.12
C TYR A 343 8.51 -19.43 4.52
N LEU A 344 7.84 -18.46 5.15
CA LEU A 344 8.48 -17.20 5.54
C LEU A 344 9.64 -17.43 6.52
N ARG A 345 9.52 -18.38 7.46
CA ARG A 345 10.61 -18.71 8.39
C ARG A 345 11.82 -19.38 7.72
N SER A 346 11.65 -20.06 6.58
CA SER A 346 12.72 -20.88 5.97
C SER A 346 13.29 -20.35 4.66
N ALA A 347 12.53 -19.56 3.89
CA ALA A 347 12.89 -19.23 2.50
C ALA A 347 14.15 -18.35 2.40
N LEU A 348 14.34 -17.38 3.30
CA LEU A 348 15.48 -16.46 3.24
C LEU A 348 16.84 -17.17 3.34
N LEU A 349 16.92 -18.29 4.07
CA LEU A 349 18.13 -19.10 4.20
C LEU A 349 18.55 -19.78 2.86
N LYS A 350 17.65 -19.84 1.89
CA LYS A 350 17.89 -20.41 0.55
C LYS A 350 18.07 -19.32 -0.52
N ILE A 351 17.40 -18.19 -0.31
CA ILE A 351 17.32 -17.08 -1.28
C ILE A 351 18.49 -16.11 -1.12
N LEU A 352 18.94 -15.89 0.12
CA LEU A 352 19.97 -14.91 0.45
C LEU A 352 21.21 -15.58 1.05
N GLU A 353 22.38 -15.02 0.75
CA GLU A 353 23.62 -15.29 1.48
C GLU A 353 23.61 -14.49 2.79
N LEU A 354 22.82 -14.95 3.77
CA LEU A 354 22.77 -14.32 5.09
C LEU A 354 24.10 -14.52 5.84
N ASP A 355 24.70 -13.41 6.26
CA ASP A 355 25.89 -13.39 7.09
C ASP A 355 25.57 -13.70 8.57
N GLY A 356 26.62 -13.78 9.39
CA GLY A 356 26.50 -14.16 10.80
C GLY A 356 26.40 -15.68 10.99
N ASP A 357 25.89 -16.08 12.16
CA ASP A 357 25.80 -17.48 12.58
C ASP A 357 24.58 -18.19 11.94
N SER A 358 24.58 -18.30 10.62
CA SER A 358 23.47 -18.87 9.82
C SER A 358 23.65 -20.35 9.46
N GLU A 359 24.86 -20.89 9.61
CA GLU A 359 25.19 -22.26 9.24
C GLU A 359 24.36 -23.29 10.03
N GLY A 360 23.78 -24.26 9.31
CA GLY A 360 22.97 -25.32 9.89
C GLY A 360 21.53 -24.95 10.24
N LEU A 361 21.16 -23.67 10.19
CA LEU A 361 19.77 -23.24 10.41
C LEU A 361 18.84 -23.82 9.33
N LYS A 362 17.65 -24.23 9.76
CA LYS A 362 16.57 -24.67 8.86
C LYS A 362 15.44 -23.65 8.78
N GLU A 363 15.24 -22.91 9.87
CA GLU A 363 14.29 -21.81 9.99
C GLU A 363 14.90 -20.69 10.82
N LEU A 364 14.52 -19.46 10.51
CA LEU A 364 14.72 -18.29 11.34
C LEU A 364 13.61 -18.21 12.39
N GLN A 365 13.94 -17.68 13.55
CA GLN A 365 12.95 -17.45 14.61
C GLN A 365 12.07 -16.24 14.26
N ALA A 366 10.75 -16.41 14.26
CA ALA A 366 9.81 -15.30 14.15
C ALA A 366 9.52 -14.70 15.54
N VAL A 367 9.59 -13.37 15.66
CA VAL A 367 9.05 -12.64 16.84
C VAL A 367 7.61 -12.24 16.66
N ALA A 368 7.14 -12.17 15.41
CA ALA A 368 5.75 -11.91 15.06
C ALA A 368 5.46 -12.44 13.65
N GLU A 369 4.24 -12.93 13.47
CA GLU A 369 3.66 -13.32 12.18
C GLU A 369 2.24 -12.75 12.13
N TRP A 370 1.85 -12.18 10.99
CA TRP A 370 0.54 -11.56 10.85
C TRP A 370 0.04 -11.58 9.42
N THR A 371 -1.28 -11.56 9.25
CA THR A 371 -1.94 -11.36 7.96
C THR A 371 -2.43 -9.93 7.80
N GLY A 372 -2.66 -9.49 6.57
CA GLY A 372 -3.27 -8.20 6.26
C GLY A 372 -4.05 -8.25 4.94
N ILE A 373 -5.03 -7.36 4.79
CA ILE A 373 -5.90 -7.33 3.60
C ILE A 373 -5.46 -6.24 2.63
N MET A 374 -5.09 -6.66 1.42
CA MET A 374 -4.82 -5.81 0.27
C MET A 374 -6.09 -5.63 -0.57
N GLY A 375 -6.18 -4.54 -1.33
CA GLY A 375 -7.21 -4.38 -2.36
C GLY A 375 -6.59 -4.56 -3.72
N PHE A 376 -6.87 -5.68 -4.38
CA PHE A 376 -6.37 -5.97 -5.73
C PHE A 376 -7.32 -5.39 -6.75
N SER A 377 -6.83 -4.45 -7.55
CA SER A 377 -7.56 -3.93 -8.69
C SER A 377 -7.55 -4.92 -9.84
N ARG A 378 -8.72 -5.15 -10.45
CA ARG A 378 -8.87 -6.07 -11.59
C ARG A 378 -8.02 -5.70 -12.80
N ASP A 379 -7.68 -4.42 -12.97
CA ASP A 379 -6.82 -3.92 -14.04
C ASP A 379 -5.41 -3.54 -13.55
N ASN A 380 -5.01 -3.96 -12.34
CA ASN A 380 -3.70 -3.69 -11.73
C ASN A 380 -3.33 -2.21 -11.52
N HIS A 381 -4.31 -1.30 -11.54
CA HIS A 381 -4.11 0.12 -11.28
C HIS A 381 -4.99 0.61 -10.11
N PRO A 382 -4.52 1.53 -9.25
CA PRO A 382 -5.34 2.20 -8.26
C PRO A 382 -6.60 2.85 -8.87
N TRP A 383 -7.68 2.93 -8.10
CA TRP A 383 -8.89 3.68 -8.45
C TRP A 383 -8.92 4.96 -7.63
N VAL A 384 -8.81 6.11 -8.31
CA VAL A 384 -8.73 7.43 -7.69
C VAL A 384 -9.65 8.42 -8.41
N GLY A 385 -10.61 9.00 -7.70
CA GLY A 385 -11.52 10.00 -8.27
C GLY A 385 -12.94 9.88 -7.76
N LYS A 386 -13.86 10.56 -8.45
CA LYS A 386 -15.28 10.55 -8.10
C LYS A 386 -15.90 9.19 -8.39
N VAL A 387 -16.78 8.74 -7.50
CA VAL A 387 -17.60 7.56 -7.74
C VAL A 387 -18.69 7.95 -8.77
N PRO A 388 -18.82 7.25 -9.90
CA PRO A 388 -19.80 7.60 -10.92
C PRO A 388 -21.22 7.69 -10.35
N ASP A 389 -22.01 8.64 -10.84
CA ASP A 389 -23.39 8.90 -10.41
C ASP A 389 -23.56 9.45 -8.98
N HIS A 390 -22.46 9.72 -8.26
CA HIS A 390 -22.49 10.21 -6.89
C HIS A 390 -21.60 11.44 -6.72
N ASN A 391 -22.18 12.62 -6.91
CA ASN A 391 -21.54 13.89 -6.56
C ASN A 391 -21.13 13.87 -5.08
N GLY A 392 -19.95 14.39 -4.77
CA GLY A 392 -19.41 14.41 -3.42
C GLY A 392 -18.87 13.08 -2.87
N LEU A 393 -19.02 11.96 -3.58
CA LEU A 393 -18.50 10.67 -3.14
C LEU A 393 -17.23 10.31 -3.90
N TRP A 394 -16.14 10.10 -3.17
CA TRP A 394 -14.80 9.91 -3.73
C TRP A 394 -14.21 8.58 -3.30
N LEU A 395 -13.43 7.96 -4.18
CA LEU A 395 -12.73 6.71 -3.90
C LEU A 395 -11.23 6.88 -4.15
N CYS A 396 -10.43 6.34 -3.25
CA CYS A 396 -8.99 6.20 -3.41
C CYS A 396 -8.52 4.87 -2.80
N GLY A 397 -8.20 3.89 -3.63
CA GLY A 397 -7.81 2.54 -3.17
C GLY A 397 -7.53 1.56 -4.32
N GLY A 398 -7.40 0.27 -4.00
CA GLY A 398 -7.11 -0.75 -5.00
C GLY A 398 -5.65 -0.77 -5.44
N TYR A 399 -4.73 -0.68 -4.48
CA TYR A 399 -3.31 -0.53 -4.79
C TYR A 399 -2.61 -1.82 -5.24
N THR A 400 -3.28 -2.97 -5.23
CA THR A 400 -2.71 -4.29 -5.63
C THR A 400 -1.37 -4.57 -4.95
N GLY A 401 -1.31 -4.42 -3.63
CA GLY A 401 -0.08 -4.62 -2.85
C GLY A 401 0.93 -3.45 -2.92
N HIS A 402 0.71 -2.46 -3.77
CA HIS A 402 1.69 -1.42 -4.13
C HIS A 402 1.32 -0.01 -3.64
N GLY A 403 0.84 0.07 -2.39
CA GLY A 403 0.27 1.30 -1.84
C GLY A 403 1.30 2.34 -1.40
N MET A 404 2.43 1.94 -0.82
CA MET A 404 3.43 2.87 -0.28
C MET A 404 4.02 3.84 -1.31
N PRO A 405 4.36 3.42 -2.55
CA PRO A 405 4.85 4.34 -3.59
C PRO A 405 3.72 5.06 -4.35
N ASN A 406 2.46 4.95 -3.94
CA ASN A 406 1.32 5.57 -4.66
C ASN A 406 0.40 6.43 -3.78
N ALA A 407 0.12 5.96 -2.57
CA ALA A 407 -1.07 6.37 -1.82
C ALA A 407 -1.05 7.81 -1.31
N THR A 408 0.12 8.38 -1.03
CA THR A 408 0.22 9.77 -0.53
C THR A 408 -0.23 10.76 -1.59
N LEU A 409 0.30 10.68 -2.81
CA LEU A 409 -0.11 11.56 -3.90
C LEU A 409 -1.47 11.17 -4.50
N CYS A 410 -1.89 9.91 -4.42
CA CYS A 410 -3.28 9.56 -4.73
C CYS A 410 -4.26 10.21 -3.75
N GLY A 411 -3.89 10.29 -2.46
CA GLY A 411 -4.65 11.03 -1.44
C GLY A 411 -4.68 12.54 -1.70
N ARG A 412 -3.60 13.11 -2.23
CA ARG A 412 -3.59 14.51 -2.70
C ARG A 412 -4.53 14.71 -3.88
N ALA A 413 -4.43 13.84 -4.89
CA ALA A 413 -5.18 13.97 -6.13
C ALA A 413 -6.69 13.92 -5.89
N VAL A 414 -7.16 13.05 -4.98
CA VAL A 414 -8.59 12.99 -4.63
C VAL A 414 -9.08 14.26 -3.94
N VAL A 415 -8.24 14.87 -3.09
CA VAL A 415 -8.52 16.16 -2.44
C VAL A 415 -8.59 17.29 -3.46
N ASP A 416 -7.64 17.34 -4.40
CA ASP A 416 -7.59 18.37 -5.44
C ASP A 416 -8.84 18.32 -6.35
N MET A 417 -9.26 17.11 -6.75
CA MET A 417 -10.49 16.91 -7.53
C MET A 417 -11.74 17.30 -6.73
N MET A 418 -11.81 16.92 -5.45
CA MET A 418 -12.93 17.27 -4.58
C MET A 418 -13.10 18.77 -4.41
N LEU A 419 -12.02 19.48 -4.11
CA LEU A 419 -12.05 20.94 -3.93
C LEU A 419 -12.31 21.68 -5.24
N ALA A 420 -12.02 21.08 -6.39
CA ALA A 420 -12.38 21.62 -7.71
C ALA A 420 -13.88 21.44 -8.00
N GLU A 421 -14.44 20.26 -7.70
CA GLU A 421 -15.90 20.03 -7.79
C GLU A 421 -16.68 21.02 -6.90
N GLU A 422 -16.22 21.25 -5.66
CA GLU A 422 -16.86 22.20 -4.75
C GLU A 422 -16.87 23.64 -5.30
N LYS A 423 -15.87 24.00 -6.13
CA LYS A 423 -15.82 25.29 -6.83
C LYS A 423 -16.66 25.34 -8.10
N GLY A 424 -17.27 24.23 -8.50
CA GLY A 424 -18.00 24.11 -9.76
C GLY A 424 -17.10 24.01 -10.99
N GLU A 425 -15.84 23.60 -10.83
CA GLU A 425 -14.96 23.31 -11.96
C GLU A 425 -15.41 22.03 -12.67
N GLU A 426 -15.25 21.97 -13.99
CA GLU A 426 -15.67 20.83 -14.80
C GLU A 426 -14.69 19.65 -14.60
N GLU A 427 -15.24 18.48 -14.27
CA GLU A 427 -14.48 17.29 -13.86
C GLU A 427 -13.48 16.81 -14.92
N GLY A 428 -13.90 16.76 -16.19
CA GLY A 428 -13.04 16.35 -17.30
C GLY A 428 -11.82 17.25 -17.45
N GLN A 429 -12.02 18.57 -17.43
CA GLN A 429 -10.94 19.56 -17.52
C GLN A 429 -9.96 19.47 -16.35
N VAL A 430 -10.46 19.26 -15.12
CA VAL A 430 -9.62 19.08 -13.94
C VAL A 430 -8.76 17.82 -14.08
N MET A 431 -9.36 16.70 -14.46
CA MET A 431 -8.66 15.43 -14.67
C MET A 431 -7.60 15.54 -15.77
N GLU A 432 -7.93 16.12 -16.93
CA GLU A 432 -6.99 16.33 -18.03
C GLU A 432 -5.81 17.22 -17.63
N LYS A 433 -6.07 18.29 -16.89
CA LYS A 433 -5.02 19.17 -16.35
C LYS A 433 -4.11 18.40 -15.41
N MET A 434 -4.66 17.64 -14.46
CA MET A 434 -3.87 16.87 -13.50
C MET A 434 -3.01 15.79 -14.16
N VAL A 435 -3.52 15.11 -15.18
CA VAL A 435 -2.74 14.15 -15.98
C VAL A 435 -1.59 14.86 -16.70
N ARG A 436 -1.88 15.96 -17.39
CA ARG A 436 -0.87 16.75 -18.12
C ARG A 436 0.25 17.27 -17.21
N GLU A 437 -0.08 17.62 -15.96
CA GLU A 437 0.87 18.09 -14.95
C GLU A 437 1.60 16.96 -14.21
N GLY A 438 1.31 15.69 -14.51
CA GLY A 438 1.88 14.53 -13.81
C GLY A 438 1.48 14.50 -12.34
N SER A 439 0.31 15.05 -12.00
CA SER A 439 -0.26 15.01 -10.64
C SER A 439 -0.96 13.69 -10.35
N ILE A 440 -1.39 12.97 -11.39
CA ILE A 440 -1.90 11.60 -11.31
C ILE A 440 -1.80 10.92 -12.68
N PRO A 441 -1.50 9.61 -12.77
CA PRO A 441 -1.55 8.87 -14.02
C PRO A 441 -2.98 8.76 -14.57
N LYS A 442 -3.14 8.87 -15.89
CA LYS A 442 -4.46 8.69 -16.55
C LYS A 442 -5.09 7.33 -16.24
N SER A 443 -4.27 6.28 -16.11
CA SER A 443 -4.73 4.92 -15.80
C SER A 443 -5.32 4.78 -14.39
N TYR A 444 -5.09 5.74 -13.49
CA TYR A 444 -5.57 5.69 -12.11
C TYR A 444 -6.94 6.36 -11.92
N LEU A 445 -7.33 7.22 -12.85
CA LEU A 445 -8.59 7.96 -12.78
C LEU A 445 -9.79 7.02 -12.88
N ILE A 446 -10.83 7.31 -12.09
CA ILE A 446 -12.12 6.62 -12.21
C ILE A 446 -12.91 7.29 -13.34
N THR A 447 -13.21 6.52 -14.39
CA THR A 447 -14.15 6.92 -15.46
C THR A 447 -15.06 5.74 -15.79
N ARG A 448 -16.21 5.99 -16.44
CA ARG A 448 -17.11 4.90 -16.88
C ARG A 448 -16.41 3.98 -17.87
N GLU A 449 -15.68 4.56 -18.81
CA GLU A 449 -14.93 3.82 -19.84
C GLU A 449 -13.87 2.92 -19.21
N ARG A 450 -13.20 3.39 -18.15
CA ARG A 450 -12.26 2.55 -17.40
C ARG A 450 -12.97 1.40 -16.70
N ILE A 451 -14.09 1.65 -16.02
CA ILE A 451 -14.87 0.60 -15.34
C ILE A 451 -15.29 -0.49 -16.33
N GLU A 452 -15.84 -0.10 -17.48
CA GLU A 452 -16.24 -1.03 -18.54
C GLU A 452 -15.04 -1.80 -19.09
N ARG A 453 -13.92 -1.11 -19.36
CA ARG A 453 -12.68 -1.75 -19.82
C ARG A 453 -12.14 -2.74 -18.80
N ALA A 454 -12.06 -2.37 -17.52
CA ALA A 454 -11.58 -3.22 -16.43
C ALA A 454 -12.42 -4.49 -16.28
N ARG A 455 -13.74 -4.41 -16.50
CA ARG A 455 -14.63 -5.59 -16.44
C ARG A 455 -14.45 -6.58 -17.59
N ARG A 456 -13.78 -6.19 -18.67
CA ARG A 456 -13.40 -7.10 -19.77
C ARG A 456 -12.17 -7.94 -19.47
N TRP A 457 -11.34 -7.54 -18.50
CA TRP A 457 -10.20 -8.35 -18.05
C TRP A 457 -10.69 -9.59 -17.30
N PRO A 458 -9.90 -10.68 -17.23
CA PRO A 458 -10.19 -11.79 -16.33
C PRO A 458 -10.41 -11.29 -14.89
N THR A 459 -11.22 -12.01 -14.09
CA THR A 459 -11.38 -11.64 -12.67
C THR A 459 -10.07 -11.79 -11.91
N VAL A 460 -9.91 -11.08 -10.78
CA VAL A 460 -8.72 -11.23 -9.92
C VAL A 460 -8.43 -12.68 -9.58
N ALA A 461 -9.44 -13.49 -9.25
CA ALA A 461 -9.26 -14.92 -8.94
C ALA A 461 -8.67 -15.72 -10.11
N VAL A 462 -9.12 -15.44 -11.35
CA VAL A 462 -8.59 -16.10 -12.56
C VAL A 462 -7.13 -15.67 -12.77
N GLN A 463 -6.85 -14.37 -12.72
CA GLN A 463 -5.48 -13.85 -12.88
C GLN A 463 -4.52 -14.43 -11.84
N ASP A 464 -4.97 -14.54 -10.59
CA ASP A 464 -4.22 -15.12 -9.49
C ASP A 464 -3.89 -16.59 -9.74
N SER A 465 -4.90 -17.39 -10.11
CA SER A 465 -4.76 -18.83 -10.38
C SER A 465 -3.92 -19.17 -11.61
N GLU A 466 -3.96 -18.32 -12.64
CA GLU A 466 -3.23 -18.51 -13.90
C GLU A 466 -1.83 -17.90 -13.87
N GLY A 467 -1.42 -17.32 -12.73
CA GLY A 467 -0.09 -16.70 -12.62
C GLY A 467 0.07 -15.45 -13.49
N MET A 468 -1.04 -14.80 -13.87
CA MET A 468 -1.01 -13.69 -14.82
C MET A 468 -0.30 -12.47 -14.23
N HIS A 469 0.87 -12.17 -14.79
CA HIS A 469 1.57 -10.91 -14.59
C HIS A 469 1.00 -9.88 -15.56
N MET A 470 -0.05 -9.16 -15.18
CA MET A 470 -0.53 -8.04 -16.01
C MET A 470 0.19 -6.75 -15.64
N THR A 471 1.53 -6.85 -15.64
CA THR A 471 2.48 -5.73 -15.54
C THR A 471 3.29 -5.58 -16.83
N SER A 472 3.11 -6.44 -17.84
CA SER A 472 3.80 -6.23 -19.11
C SER A 472 3.27 -4.93 -19.72
N VAL A 473 4.18 -3.96 -19.83
CA VAL A 473 3.95 -2.71 -20.56
C VAL A 473 4.06 -2.99 -22.06
N VAL A 474 4.70 -4.13 -22.40
CA VAL A 474 5.01 -4.63 -23.74
C VAL A 474 4.31 -5.95 -24.03
#